data_AF-A0A7K3X277-F1
#
_entry.id   AF-A0A7K3X277-F1
#
_cell.length_a   1.000
_cell.length_b   1.000
_cell.length_c   1.000
_cell.angle_alpha   90.00
_cell.angle_beta   90.00
_cell.angle_gamma   90.00
#
_symmetry.space_group_name_H-M   'P 1'
#
loop_
_entity.id
_entity.type
_entity.pdbx_description
1 polymer ?
#
loop_
_entity_poly.entity_id
_entity_poly.type
_entity_poly.pdbx_seq_one_letter_code
_entity_poly.pdbx_strand_id
1 'polypeptide(L)'
;MRDLALIFGAALLAALGVGLAGAVALRLLRGRSITVHIFVLLAMTVGAVVAGVAVIAEAMFLSPHDLEVVLITVSAAAVVSLAVGWLFGRRLAAAAVWAGQARERERRIEKGRRDLVAWVSHDLRTPLAGLRAMAEALEDGVVRDPETVAEYHRRIRVETDRMTRLVDDLFELSRINAGALRLSLSAVPLGDVVSDALAGTAPLAAARRIRLVAAESGWPTVTGSEPELARVVGNLLLNAIRYTPEDGTVRVEAGRESDTAWLAVADTCGGIPESDLPRL
;
A
#
# COMPACT_ATOMS: atom_id res chain seq x y z
N MET A 1 -18.92 49.24 -45.69
CA MET A 1 -19.48 47.95 -45.22
C MET A 1 -18.86 46.74 -45.92
N ARG A 2 -18.64 46.75 -47.25
CA ARG A 2 -17.98 45.64 -47.96
C ARG A 2 -16.54 45.37 -47.50
N ASP A 3 -15.76 46.41 -47.21
CA ASP A 3 -14.34 46.23 -46.81
C ASP A 3 -14.19 45.61 -45.41
N LEU A 4 -15.03 46.01 -44.46
CA LEU A 4 -15.07 45.40 -43.11
C LEU A 4 -15.45 43.91 -43.16
N ALA A 5 -16.37 43.53 -44.06
CA ALA A 5 -16.76 42.14 -44.23
C ALA A 5 -15.64 41.29 -44.86
N LEU A 6 -14.86 41.87 -45.79
CA LEU A 6 -13.70 41.20 -46.39
C LEU A 6 -12.56 41.02 -45.38
N ILE A 7 -12.26 42.05 -44.58
CA ILE A 7 -11.24 41.99 -43.51
C ILE A 7 -11.62 40.93 -42.47
N PHE A 8 -12.88 40.93 -42.02
CA PHE A 8 -13.39 39.92 -41.09
C PHE A 8 -13.30 38.50 -41.66
N GLY A 9 -13.67 38.31 -42.92
CA GLY A 9 -13.59 37.01 -43.60
C GLY A 9 -12.15 36.49 -43.71
N ALA A 10 -11.19 37.35 -44.03
CA ALA A 10 -9.77 36.99 -44.13
C ALA A 10 -9.18 36.60 -42.77
N ALA A 11 -9.48 37.36 -41.70
CA ALA A 11 -9.04 37.03 -40.34
C ALA A 11 -9.62 35.69 -39.85
N LEU A 12 -10.89 35.42 -40.17
CA LEU A 12 -11.56 34.16 -39.83
C LEU A 12 -10.92 32.97 -40.57
N LEU A 13 -10.62 33.10 -41.86
CA LEU A 13 -9.94 32.07 -42.64
C LEU A 13 -8.55 31.76 -42.09
N ALA A 14 -7.78 32.78 -41.71
CA ALA A 14 -6.48 32.60 -41.09
C ALA A 14 -6.57 31.84 -39.75
N ALA A 15 -7.51 32.23 -38.88
CA ALA A 15 -7.73 31.55 -37.61
C ALA A 15 -8.18 30.08 -37.78
N LEU A 16 -9.06 29.81 -38.75
CA LEU A 16 -9.48 28.45 -39.12
C LEU A 16 -8.32 27.60 -39.63
N GLY A 17 -7.43 28.18 -40.45
CA GLY A 17 -6.23 27.51 -40.94
C GLY A 17 -5.30 27.05 -39.81
N VAL A 18 -5.03 27.93 -38.83
CA VAL A 18 -4.24 27.58 -37.64
C VAL A 18 -4.96 26.51 -36.79
N GLY A 19 -6.27 26.61 -36.64
CA GLY A 19 -7.10 25.63 -35.95
C GLY A 19 -7.02 24.22 -36.57
N LEU A 20 -7.10 24.14 -37.91
CA LEU A 20 -6.99 22.89 -38.66
C LEU A 20 -5.59 22.27 -38.54
N ALA A 21 -4.54 23.08 -38.74
CA ALA A 21 -3.15 22.63 -38.61
C ALA A 21 -2.87 22.07 -37.20
N GLY A 22 -3.39 22.75 -36.19
CA GLY A 22 -3.24 22.30 -34.81
C GLY A 22 -4.08 21.07 -34.45
N ALA A 23 -5.27 20.91 -35.02
CA ALA A 23 -6.05 19.68 -34.86
C ALA A 23 -5.31 18.47 -35.47
N VAL A 24 -4.62 18.66 -36.60
CA VAL A 24 -3.72 17.65 -37.18
C VAL A 24 -2.55 17.38 -36.25
N ALA A 25 -1.91 18.41 -35.69
CA ALA A 25 -0.82 18.25 -34.73
C ALA A 25 -1.24 17.45 -33.49
N LEU A 26 -2.41 17.74 -32.91
CA LEU A 26 -2.98 16.97 -31.79
C LEU A 26 -3.23 15.50 -32.17
N ARG A 27 -3.68 15.23 -33.40
CA ARG A 27 -3.85 13.84 -33.89
C ARG A 27 -2.52 13.10 -34.01
N LEU A 28 -1.48 13.76 -34.53
CA LEU A 28 -0.14 13.18 -34.66
C LEU A 28 0.54 12.97 -33.29
N LEU A 29 0.18 13.78 -32.30
CA LEU A 29 0.78 13.76 -30.97
C LEU A 29 -0.05 12.99 -29.91
N ARG A 30 -1.06 12.21 -30.32
CA ARG A 30 -1.97 11.46 -29.43
C ARG A 30 -1.30 10.60 -28.36
N GLY A 31 -0.10 10.10 -28.63
CA GLY A 31 0.67 9.28 -27.67
C GLY A 31 1.61 10.07 -26.75
N ARG A 32 1.64 11.40 -26.84
CA ARG A 32 2.52 12.25 -26.02
C ARG A 32 1.85 12.67 -24.72
N SER A 33 2.63 13.20 -23.78
CA SER A 33 2.13 13.61 -22.47
C SER A 33 1.06 14.70 -22.55
N ILE A 34 0.26 14.82 -21.49
CA ILE A 34 -0.80 15.84 -21.38
C ILE A 34 -0.24 17.27 -21.50
N THR A 35 0.99 17.49 -21.03
CA THR A 35 1.70 18.77 -21.17
C THR A 35 1.90 19.16 -22.63
N VAL A 36 2.21 18.20 -23.51
CA VAL A 36 2.38 18.46 -24.95
C VAL A 36 1.05 18.86 -25.58
N HIS A 37 -0.06 18.21 -25.20
CA HIS A 37 -1.38 18.54 -25.71
C HIS A 37 -1.83 19.94 -25.27
N ILE A 38 -1.61 20.31 -24.00
CA ILE A 38 -1.91 21.67 -23.49
C ILE A 38 -1.07 22.71 -24.22
N PHE A 39 0.22 22.44 -24.45
CA PHE A 39 1.10 23.35 -25.18
C PHE A 39 0.67 23.54 -26.63
N VAL A 40 0.33 22.46 -27.34
CA VAL A 40 -0.16 22.53 -28.72
C VAL A 40 -1.46 23.32 -28.78
N LEU A 41 -2.41 23.07 -27.87
CA LEU A 41 -3.67 23.82 -27.81
C LEU A 41 -3.43 25.32 -27.60
N LEU A 42 -2.49 25.69 -26.72
CA LEU A 42 -2.13 27.08 -26.48
C LEU A 42 -1.39 27.72 -27.65
N ALA A 43 -0.47 26.99 -28.29
CA ALA A 43 0.22 27.46 -29.48
C ALA A 43 -0.75 27.70 -30.64
N MET A 44 -1.80 26.89 -30.76
CA MET A 44 -2.86 27.11 -31.73
C MET A 44 -3.64 28.39 -31.46
N THR A 45 -4.06 28.64 -30.21
CA THR A 45 -4.85 29.84 -29.89
C THR A 45 -4.03 31.10 -30.05
N VAL A 46 -2.79 31.11 -29.56
CA VAL A 46 -1.85 32.21 -29.74
C VAL A 46 -1.58 32.45 -31.23
N GLY A 47 -1.29 31.38 -31.99
CA GLY A 47 -1.02 31.46 -33.43
C GLY A 47 -2.20 31.99 -34.24
N ALA A 48 -3.44 31.61 -33.88
CA ALA A 48 -4.65 32.10 -34.54
C ALA A 48 -4.84 33.60 -34.32
N VAL A 49 -4.57 34.10 -33.10
CA VAL A 49 -4.60 35.52 -32.79
C VAL A 49 -3.51 36.27 -33.56
N VAL A 50 -2.27 35.76 -33.58
CA VAL A 50 -1.15 36.39 -34.31
C VAL A 50 -1.46 36.48 -35.80
N ALA A 51 -1.93 35.38 -36.41
CA ALA A 51 -2.26 35.34 -37.83
C ALA A 51 -3.42 36.28 -38.17
N GLY A 52 -4.47 36.33 -37.33
CA GLY A 52 -5.58 37.25 -37.51
C GLY A 52 -5.15 38.72 -37.43
N VAL A 53 -4.32 39.08 -36.44
CA VAL A 53 -3.78 40.44 -36.30
C VAL A 53 -2.91 40.82 -37.50
N ALA A 54 -2.04 39.92 -37.97
CA ALA A 54 -1.20 40.17 -39.13
C ALA A 54 -2.02 40.42 -40.41
N VAL A 55 -3.04 39.59 -40.67
CA VAL A 55 -3.93 39.74 -41.84
C VAL A 55 -4.73 41.04 -41.79
N ILE A 56 -5.24 41.42 -40.61
CA ILE A 56 -5.95 42.70 -40.44
C ILE A 56 -4.98 43.87 -40.64
N ALA A 57 -3.77 43.78 -40.09
CA ALA A 57 -2.78 44.84 -40.19
C ALA A 57 -2.34 45.09 -41.64
N GLU A 58 -2.14 44.03 -42.43
CA GLU A 58 -1.88 44.14 -43.88
C GLU A 58 -3.09 44.71 -44.63
N ALA A 59 -4.31 44.23 -44.35
CA ALA A 59 -5.51 44.65 -45.06
C ALA A 59 -5.92 46.11 -44.78
N MET A 60 -5.49 46.69 -43.66
CA MET A 60 -5.73 48.09 -43.30
C MET A 60 -4.69 49.07 -43.84
N PHE A 61 -3.69 48.61 -44.63
CA PHE A 61 -2.60 49.44 -45.16
C PHE A 61 -1.88 50.26 -44.07
N LEU A 62 -1.61 49.64 -42.92
CA LEU A 62 -0.80 50.26 -41.87
C LEU A 62 0.58 50.65 -42.41
N SER A 63 1.16 51.71 -41.82
CA SER A 63 2.53 52.08 -42.17
C SER A 63 3.49 50.94 -41.84
N PRO A 64 4.61 50.76 -42.58
CA PRO A 64 5.57 49.69 -42.30
C PRO A 64 6.10 49.71 -40.86
N HIS A 65 6.24 50.91 -40.28
CA HIS A 65 6.65 51.10 -38.90
C HIS A 65 5.57 50.62 -37.91
N ASP A 66 4.29 50.92 -38.15
CA ASP A 66 3.21 50.49 -37.26
C ASP A 66 2.99 48.97 -37.32
N LEU A 67 3.18 48.36 -38.50
CA LEU A 67 3.19 46.92 -38.67
C LEU A 67 4.32 46.25 -37.87
N GLU A 68 5.53 46.83 -37.88
CA GLU A 68 6.66 46.35 -37.10
C GLU A 68 6.38 46.37 -35.60
N VAL A 69 5.84 47.49 -35.09
CA VAL A 69 5.48 47.63 -33.66
C VAL A 69 4.42 46.61 -33.24
N VAL A 70 3.38 46.40 -34.07
CA VAL A 70 2.32 45.41 -33.80
C VAL A 70 2.90 43.99 -33.78
N LEU A 71 3.73 43.63 -34.76
CA LEU A 71 4.34 42.30 -34.82
C LEU A 71 5.26 42.02 -33.63
N ILE A 72 6.07 42.99 -33.20
CA ILE A 72 6.92 42.87 -32.01
C ILE A 72 6.06 42.66 -30.77
N THR A 73 5.02 43.47 -30.58
CA THR A 73 4.14 43.42 -29.40
C THR A 73 3.40 42.08 -29.32
N VAL A 74 2.83 41.62 -30.44
CA VAL A 74 2.12 40.34 -30.52
C VAL A 74 3.07 39.16 -30.32
N SER A 75 4.28 39.22 -30.88
CA SER A 75 5.30 38.18 -30.68
C SER A 75 5.77 38.10 -29.23
N ALA A 76 6.01 39.24 -28.58
CA ALA A 76 6.35 39.29 -27.16
C ALA A 76 5.23 38.69 -26.29
N ALA A 77 3.98 39.07 -26.55
CA ALA A 77 2.81 38.51 -25.87
C ALA A 77 2.66 37.00 -26.11
N ALA A 78 2.96 36.52 -27.33
CA ALA A 78 2.94 35.11 -27.70
C ALA A 78 3.98 34.30 -26.93
N VAL A 79 5.22 34.79 -26.84
CA VAL A 79 6.30 34.14 -26.08
C VAL A 79 5.93 34.03 -24.60
N VAL A 80 5.45 35.11 -24.00
CA VAL A 80 5.02 35.11 -22.59
C VAL A 80 3.86 34.13 -22.37
N SER A 81 2.84 34.17 -23.23
CA SER A 81 1.67 33.29 -23.13
C SER A 81 2.06 31.81 -23.22
N LEU A 82 2.90 31.46 -24.20
CA LEU A 82 3.41 30.10 -24.38
C LEU A 82 4.25 29.63 -23.19
N ALA A 83 5.14 30.48 -22.67
CA ALA A 83 5.98 30.15 -21.52
C ALA A 83 5.17 29.92 -20.24
N VAL A 84 4.20 30.81 -19.96
CA VAL A 84 3.28 30.68 -18.82
C VAL A 84 2.46 29.41 -18.94
N GLY A 85 1.85 29.16 -20.10
CA GLY A 85 1.03 27.96 -20.26
C GLY A 85 1.83 26.65 -20.26
N TRP A 86 3.09 26.65 -20.72
CA TRP A 86 3.99 25.51 -20.52
C TRP A 86 4.26 25.24 -19.04
N LEU A 87 4.56 26.27 -18.27
CA LEU A 87 4.79 26.16 -16.82
C LEU A 87 3.55 25.64 -16.08
N PHE A 88 2.39 26.25 -16.33
CA PHE A 88 1.11 25.82 -15.76
C PHE A 88 0.75 24.40 -16.19
N GLY A 89 0.92 24.06 -17.47
CA GLY A 89 0.66 22.71 -17.99
C GLY A 89 1.52 21.64 -17.32
N ARG A 90 2.80 21.93 -17.03
CA ARG A 90 3.67 21.04 -16.26
C ARG A 90 3.20 20.88 -14.81
N ARG A 91 2.84 21.97 -14.13
CA ARG A 91 2.36 21.93 -12.75
C ARG A 91 1.04 21.17 -12.61
N LEU A 92 0.09 21.39 -13.51
CA LEU A 92 -1.18 20.66 -13.54
C LEU A 92 -0.97 19.16 -13.79
N ALA A 93 -0.08 18.80 -14.72
CA ALA A 93 0.24 17.40 -14.98
C ALA A 93 0.84 16.70 -13.74
N ALA A 94 1.80 17.35 -13.07
CA ALA A 94 2.39 16.81 -11.84
C ALA A 94 1.35 16.66 -10.70
N ALA A 95 0.52 17.69 -10.49
CA ALA A 95 -0.54 17.65 -9.49
C ALA A 95 -1.56 16.53 -9.77
N ALA A 96 -1.92 16.30 -11.03
CA ALA A 96 -2.82 15.22 -11.43
C ALA A 96 -2.24 13.83 -11.13
N VAL A 97 -0.93 13.63 -11.39
CA VAL A 97 -0.24 12.38 -11.08
C VAL A 97 -0.21 12.13 -9.57
N TRP A 98 0.16 13.13 -8.76
CA TRP A 98 0.16 13.01 -7.29
C TRP A 98 -1.24 12.75 -6.73
N ALA A 99 -2.27 13.43 -7.24
CA ALA A 99 -3.65 13.17 -6.86
C ALA A 99 -4.09 11.74 -7.22
N GLY A 100 -3.66 11.23 -8.38
CA GLY A 100 -3.88 9.84 -8.78
C GLY A 100 -3.21 8.84 -7.84
N GLN A 101 -1.93 9.07 -7.51
CA GLN A 101 -1.18 8.22 -6.58
C GLN A 101 -1.76 8.24 -5.15
N ALA A 102 -2.18 9.41 -4.66
CA ALA A 102 -2.81 9.54 -3.36
C ALA A 102 -4.13 8.75 -3.28
N ARG A 103 -5.00 8.88 -4.31
CA ARG A 103 -6.25 8.12 -4.40
C ARG A 103 -6.02 6.61 -4.49
N GLU A 104 -5.02 6.19 -5.25
CA GLU A 104 -4.66 4.77 -5.38
C GLU A 104 -4.15 4.22 -4.04
N ARG A 105 -3.32 4.98 -3.32
CA ARG A 105 -2.84 4.62 -1.98
C ARG A 105 -4.00 4.52 -0.98
N GLU A 106 -4.91 5.49 -0.98
CA GLU A 106 -6.12 5.48 -0.14
C GLU A 106 -7.00 4.27 -0.45
N ARG A 107 -7.25 3.98 -1.73
CA ARG A 107 -8.01 2.80 -2.16
C ARG A 107 -7.36 1.49 -1.71
N ARG A 108 -6.03 1.39 -1.75
CA ARG A 108 -5.30 0.20 -1.27
C ARG A 108 -5.45 0.02 0.24
N ILE A 109 -5.34 1.10 1.01
CA ILE A 109 -5.53 1.07 2.47
C ILE A 109 -6.97 0.66 2.80
N GLU A 110 -7.95 1.28 2.15
CA GLU A 110 -9.37 0.99 2.37
C GLU A 110 -9.74 -0.43 1.95
N LYS A 111 -9.20 -0.91 0.83
CA LYS A 111 -9.34 -2.31 0.40
C LYS A 111 -8.73 -3.26 1.44
N GLY A 112 -7.49 -3.01 1.88
CA GLY A 112 -6.84 -3.81 2.92
C GLY A 112 -7.65 -3.85 4.22
N ARG A 113 -8.23 -2.72 4.64
CA ARG A 113 -9.12 -2.66 5.81
C ARG A 113 -10.36 -3.54 5.64
N ARG A 114 -11.01 -3.49 4.48
CA ARG A 114 -12.20 -4.30 4.18
C ARG A 114 -11.86 -5.80 4.12
N ASP A 115 -10.77 -6.14 3.44
CA ASP A 115 -10.29 -7.52 3.32
C ASP A 115 -9.97 -8.10 4.71
N LEU A 116 -9.32 -7.32 5.58
CA LEU A 116 -9.03 -7.70 6.96
C LEU A 116 -10.32 -7.90 7.78
N VAL A 117 -11.31 -7.00 7.69
CA VAL A 117 -12.59 -7.16 8.40
C VAL A 117 -13.36 -8.39 7.91
N ALA A 118 -13.37 -8.63 6.60
CA ALA A 118 -14.01 -9.80 6.01
C ALA A 118 -13.35 -11.10 6.47
N TRP A 119 -12.01 -11.13 6.46
CA TRP A 119 -11.22 -12.27 6.92
C TRP A 119 -11.44 -12.57 8.40
N VAL A 120 -11.33 -11.56 9.27
CA VAL A 120 -11.61 -11.69 10.71
C VAL A 120 -13.03 -12.23 10.95
N SER A 121 -14.02 -11.67 10.25
CA SER A 121 -15.42 -12.09 10.40
C SER A 121 -15.62 -13.56 10.01
N HIS A 122 -14.93 -14.02 8.97
CA HIS A 122 -14.98 -15.41 8.54
C HIS A 122 -14.32 -16.34 9.59
N ASP A 123 -13.12 -16.00 10.04
CA ASP A 123 -12.34 -16.84 10.96
C ASP A 123 -12.90 -16.89 12.38
N LEU A 124 -13.71 -15.89 12.78
CA LEU A 124 -14.49 -15.90 14.03
C LEU A 124 -15.83 -16.62 13.89
N ARG A 125 -16.44 -16.69 12.69
CA ARG A 125 -17.76 -17.32 12.51
C ARG A 125 -17.71 -18.82 12.73
N THR A 126 -16.72 -19.49 12.17
CA THR A 126 -16.52 -20.95 12.31
C THR A 126 -16.44 -21.39 13.77
N PRO A 127 -15.57 -20.82 14.62
CA PRO A 127 -15.48 -21.23 16.00
C PRO A 127 -16.72 -20.87 16.83
N LEU A 128 -17.35 -19.72 16.56
CA LEU A 128 -18.62 -19.36 17.19
C LEU A 128 -19.75 -20.36 16.87
N ALA A 129 -19.83 -20.83 15.62
CA ALA A 129 -20.81 -21.84 15.23
C ALA A 129 -20.57 -23.18 15.97
N GLY A 130 -19.30 -23.58 16.11
CA GLY A 130 -18.93 -24.78 16.87
C GLY A 130 -19.25 -24.66 18.36
N LEU A 131 -18.90 -23.52 18.98
CA LEU A 131 -19.25 -23.21 20.37
C LEU A 131 -20.75 -23.27 20.61
N ARG A 132 -21.53 -22.65 19.71
CA ARG A 132 -22.99 -22.66 19.77
C ARG A 132 -23.55 -24.07 19.69
N ALA A 133 -23.11 -24.87 18.72
CA ALA A 133 -23.58 -26.25 18.56
C ALA A 133 -23.24 -27.13 19.78
N MET A 134 -22.04 -26.98 20.36
CA MET A 134 -21.66 -27.71 21.58
C MET A 134 -22.48 -27.25 22.79
N ALA A 135 -22.75 -25.95 22.92
CA ALA A 135 -23.59 -25.41 23.99
C ALA A 135 -25.05 -25.90 23.88
N GLU A 136 -25.65 -25.82 22.69
CA GLU A 136 -27.01 -26.32 22.42
C GLU A 136 -27.11 -27.83 22.71
N ALA A 137 -26.12 -28.64 22.30
CA ALA A 137 -26.12 -30.08 22.55
C ALA A 137 -26.02 -30.46 24.04
N LEU A 138 -25.31 -29.64 24.85
CA LEU A 138 -25.24 -29.80 26.30
C LEU A 138 -26.54 -29.35 26.99
N GLU A 139 -27.11 -28.22 26.54
CA GLU A 139 -28.36 -27.66 27.09
C GLU A 139 -29.57 -28.57 26.83
N ASP A 140 -29.71 -29.08 25.60
CA ASP A 140 -30.79 -29.98 25.21
C ASP A 140 -30.64 -31.39 25.81
N GLY A 141 -29.51 -31.68 26.46
CA GLY A 141 -29.19 -32.99 27.01
C GLY A 141 -29.08 -34.08 25.92
N VAL A 142 -28.69 -33.71 24.70
CA VAL A 142 -28.37 -34.65 23.62
C VAL A 142 -27.10 -35.43 23.96
N VAL A 143 -26.14 -34.76 24.62
CA VAL A 143 -24.94 -35.37 25.19
C VAL A 143 -25.15 -35.57 26.69
N ARG A 144 -25.03 -36.81 27.16
CA ARG A 144 -25.35 -37.17 28.56
C ARG A 144 -24.29 -37.98 29.27
N ASP A 145 -23.44 -38.68 28.51
CA ASP A 145 -22.38 -39.45 29.12
C ASP A 145 -21.32 -38.48 29.70
N PRO A 146 -20.87 -38.71 30.96
CA PRO A 146 -19.96 -37.78 31.63
C PRO A 146 -18.64 -37.52 30.88
N GLU A 147 -18.16 -38.50 30.11
CA GLU A 147 -16.92 -38.39 29.34
C GLU A 147 -17.06 -37.41 28.17
N THR A 148 -18.11 -37.53 27.36
CA THR A 148 -18.37 -36.62 26.22
C THR A 148 -18.77 -35.23 26.70
N VAL A 149 -19.50 -35.10 27.82
CA VAL A 149 -19.77 -33.81 28.45
C VAL A 149 -18.45 -33.10 28.83
N ALA A 150 -17.54 -33.82 29.47
CA ALA A 150 -16.22 -33.29 29.83
C ALA A 150 -15.39 -32.94 28.59
N GLU A 151 -15.50 -33.72 27.50
CA GLU A 151 -14.87 -33.41 26.22
C GLU A 151 -15.41 -32.10 25.62
N TYR A 152 -16.72 -31.92 25.57
CA TYR A 152 -17.35 -30.72 25.04
C TYR A 152 -16.94 -29.48 25.83
N HIS A 153 -16.91 -29.56 27.17
CA HIS A 153 -16.36 -28.48 28.00
C HIS A 153 -14.90 -28.16 27.68
N ARG A 154 -14.06 -29.17 27.48
CA ARG A 154 -12.66 -28.96 27.06
C ARG A 154 -12.56 -28.29 25.69
N ARG A 155 -13.35 -28.75 24.71
CA ARG A 155 -13.38 -28.17 23.36
C ARG A 155 -13.87 -26.73 23.37
N ILE A 156 -14.91 -26.43 24.13
CA ILE A 156 -15.40 -25.07 24.35
C ILE A 156 -14.27 -24.18 24.88
N ARG A 157 -13.59 -24.60 25.95
CA ARG A 157 -12.47 -23.83 26.51
C ARG A 157 -11.37 -23.59 25.49
N VAL A 158 -10.94 -24.63 24.78
CA VAL A 158 -9.88 -24.52 23.75
C VAL A 158 -10.26 -23.55 22.65
N GLU A 159 -11.52 -23.55 22.20
CA GLU A 159 -11.97 -22.65 21.15
C GLU A 159 -12.11 -21.20 21.66
N THR A 160 -12.57 -21.01 22.91
CA THR A 160 -12.55 -19.69 23.57
C THR A 160 -11.12 -19.14 23.68
N ASP A 161 -10.17 -19.96 24.15
CA ASP A 161 -8.76 -19.57 24.26
C ASP A 161 -8.15 -19.24 22.88
N ARG A 162 -8.60 -19.92 21.82
CA ARG A 162 -8.22 -19.62 20.43
C ARG A 162 -8.81 -18.29 19.96
N MET A 163 -10.08 -18.03 20.22
CA MET A 163 -10.73 -16.77 19.86
C MET A 163 -10.13 -15.57 20.58
N THR A 164 -9.81 -15.69 21.87
CA THR A 164 -9.12 -14.64 22.63
C THR A 164 -7.81 -14.24 21.97
N ARG A 165 -6.97 -15.22 21.61
CA ARG A 165 -5.70 -14.97 20.90
C ARG A 165 -5.90 -14.26 19.56
N LEU A 166 -6.91 -14.66 18.78
CA LEU A 166 -7.23 -13.99 17.52
C LEU A 166 -7.63 -12.52 17.71
N VAL A 167 -8.38 -12.22 18.77
CA VAL A 167 -8.76 -10.84 19.11
C VAL A 167 -7.55 -10.04 19.57
N ASP A 168 -6.68 -10.60 20.39
CA ASP A 168 -5.45 -9.96 20.84
C ASP A 168 -4.52 -9.65 19.65
N ASP A 169 -4.35 -10.61 18.74
CA ASP A 169 -3.55 -10.43 17.52
C ASP A 169 -4.12 -9.32 16.63
N LEU A 170 -5.45 -9.25 16.50
CA LEU A 170 -6.12 -8.19 15.74
C LEU A 170 -5.94 -6.81 16.39
N PHE A 171 -6.07 -6.72 17.71
CA PHE A 171 -5.86 -5.49 18.45
C PHE A 171 -4.44 -4.97 18.26
N GLU A 172 -3.47 -5.86 18.32
CA GLU A 172 -2.07 -5.55 18.12
C GLU A 172 -1.75 -5.12 16.68
N LEU A 173 -2.28 -5.82 15.69
CA LEU A 173 -2.16 -5.41 14.29
C LEU A 173 -2.78 -4.02 14.05
N SER A 174 -3.90 -3.72 14.71
CA SER A 174 -4.52 -2.39 14.68
C SER A 174 -3.62 -1.31 15.29
N ARG A 175 -2.97 -1.59 16.43
CA ARG A 175 -2.01 -0.66 17.06
C ARG A 175 -0.82 -0.36 16.16
N ILE A 176 -0.29 -1.38 15.48
CA ILE A 176 0.82 -1.23 14.53
C ILE A 176 0.40 -0.37 13.34
N ASN A 177 -0.74 -0.68 12.72
CA ASN A 177 -1.24 0.03 11.53
C ASN A 177 -1.63 1.49 11.82
N ALA A 178 -2.11 1.78 13.03
CA ALA A 178 -2.41 3.14 13.46
C ALA A 178 -1.17 3.97 13.83
N GLY A 179 0.04 3.37 13.82
CA GLY A 179 1.25 4.01 14.32
C GLY A 179 1.23 4.26 15.84
N ALA A 180 0.38 3.55 16.56
CA ALA A 180 0.21 3.68 18.02
C ALA A 180 1.19 2.81 18.80
N LEU A 181 1.88 1.87 18.15
CA LEU A 181 2.95 1.09 18.77
C LEU A 181 4.17 2.00 19.04
N ARG A 182 4.45 2.26 20.32
CA ARG A 182 5.65 2.96 20.77
C ARG A 182 6.61 1.95 21.36
N LEU A 183 7.76 1.76 20.72
CA LEU A 183 8.81 0.87 21.20
C LEU A 183 9.61 1.57 22.29
N SER A 184 9.73 0.94 23.45
CA SER A 184 10.68 1.34 24.48
C SER A 184 11.98 0.57 24.25
N LEU A 185 12.95 1.21 23.61
CA LEU A 185 14.21 0.56 23.26
C LEU A 185 15.16 0.55 24.45
N SER A 186 15.63 -0.64 24.81
CA SER A 186 16.65 -0.88 25.83
C SER A 186 17.66 -1.92 25.34
N ALA A 187 18.77 -2.10 26.06
CA ALA A 187 19.66 -3.22 25.84
C ALA A 187 19.01 -4.50 26.40
N VAL A 188 18.68 -5.44 25.51
CA VAL A 188 17.96 -6.67 25.81
C VAL A 188 18.87 -7.87 25.53
N PRO A 189 19.24 -8.67 26.56
CA PRO A 189 19.91 -9.94 26.35
C PRO A 189 18.94 -10.94 25.69
N LEU A 190 19.23 -11.40 24.46
CA LEU A 190 18.33 -12.34 23.77
C LEU A 190 18.20 -13.69 24.48
N GLY A 191 19.22 -14.09 25.25
CA GLY A 191 19.20 -15.32 26.04
C GLY A 191 18.06 -15.36 27.06
N ASP A 192 17.80 -14.24 27.74
CA ASP A 192 16.74 -14.13 28.76
C ASP A 192 15.36 -14.23 28.09
N VAL A 193 15.16 -13.49 27.00
CA VAL A 193 13.92 -13.50 26.21
C VAL A 193 13.59 -14.91 25.69
N VAL A 194 14.60 -15.61 25.17
CA VAL A 194 14.44 -16.98 24.65
C VAL A 194 14.19 -17.96 25.79
N SER A 195 14.90 -17.83 26.91
CA SER A 195 14.70 -18.66 28.10
C SER A 195 13.26 -18.58 28.61
N ASP A 196 12.72 -17.37 28.76
CA ASP A 196 11.36 -17.16 29.22
C ASP A 196 10.32 -17.71 28.23
N ALA A 197 10.54 -17.50 26.93
CA ALA A 197 9.66 -18.02 25.89
C ALA A 197 9.67 -19.56 25.82
N LEU A 198 10.83 -20.19 26.00
CA LEU A 198 10.96 -21.65 26.09
C LEU A 198 10.26 -22.19 27.34
N ALA A 199 10.43 -21.55 28.49
CA ALA A 199 9.76 -21.93 29.73
C ALA A 199 8.22 -21.85 29.58
N GLY A 200 7.71 -20.78 28.95
CA GLY A 200 6.29 -20.60 28.70
C GLY A 200 5.68 -21.61 27.71
N THR A 201 6.48 -22.12 26.77
CA THR A 201 6.01 -23.05 25.72
C THR A 201 6.31 -24.53 26.03
N ALA A 202 7.14 -24.82 27.03
CA ALA A 202 7.52 -26.17 27.42
C ALA A 202 6.33 -27.12 27.72
N PRO A 203 5.25 -26.71 28.42
CA PRO A 203 4.11 -27.60 28.66
C PRO A 203 3.40 -28.03 27.37
N LEU A 204 3.28 -27.11 26.40
CA LEU A 204 2.65 -27.38 25.11
C LEU A 204 3.52 -28.32 24.26
N ALA A 205 4.83 -28.10 24.24
CA ALA A 205 5.77 -28.97 23.55
C ALA A 205 5.78 -30.39 24.16
N ALA A 206 5.78 -30.50 25.49
CA ALA A 206 5.72 -31.77 26.20
C ALA A 206 4.44 -32.55 25.90
N ALA A 207 3.28 -31.89 25.87
CA ALA A 207 2.01 -32.51 25.50
C ALA A 207 2.01 -33.11 24.09
N ARG A 208 2.86 -32.61 23.20
CA ARG A 208 3.04 -33.10 21.82
C ARG A 208 4.30 -33.93 21.60
N ARG A 209 5.04 -34.25 22.67
CA ARG A 209 6.32 -34.97 22.64
C ARG A 209 7.38 -34.29 21.76
N ILE A 210 7.35 -32.96 21.66
CA ILE A 210 8.32 -32.18 20.88
C ILE A 210 9.51 -31.79 21.76
N ARG A 211 10.72 -31.99 21.26
CA ARG A 211 11.96 -31.60 21.95
C ARG A 211 12.31 -30.15 21.63
N LEU A 212 12.37 -29.30 22.65
CA LEU A 212 12.89 -27.93 22.53
C LEU A 212 14.39 -27.92 22.86
N VAL A 213 15.20 -27.34 21.97
CA VAL A 213 16.66 -27.22 22.12
C VAL A 213 17.06 -25.76 21.92
N ALA A 214 17.87 -25.21 22.81
CA ALA A 214 18.47 -23.89 22.67
C ALA A 214 19.99 -24.00 22.61
N ALA A 215 20.64 -23.05 21.91
CA ALA A 215 22.09 -22.91 21.95
C ALA A 215 22.59 -22.63 23.38
N GLU A 216 23.67 -23.31 23.79
CA GLU A 216 24.24 -23.18 25.14
C GLU A 216 24.93 -21.83 25.38
N SER A 217 25.40 -21.17 24.31
CA SER A 217 26.09 -19.88 24.38
C SER A 217 25.97 -19.11 23.06
N GLY A 218 26.45 -17.86 23.03
CA GLY A 218 26.43 -17.03 21.82
C GLY A 218 25.26 -16.06 21.69
N TRP A 219 24.44 -15.92 22.75
CA TRP A 219 23.31 -14.99 22.79
C TRP A 219 23.78 -13.53 22.79
N PRO A 220 23.47 -12.72 21.76
CA PRO A 220 23.85 -11.32 21.73
C PRO A 220 22.89 -10.47 22.57
N THR A 221 23.39 -9.34 23.08
CA THR A 221 22.56 -8.24 23.57
C THR A 221 22.19 -7.34 22.39
N VAL A 222 20.89 -7.07 22.22
CA VAL A 222 20.36 -6.24 21.14
C VAL A 222 19.66 -5.00 21.69
N THR A 223 19.60 -3.94 20.90
CA THR A 223 18.75 -2.78 21.23
C THR A 223 17.33 -3.06 20.74
N GLY A 224 16.37 -3.21 21.66
CA GLY A 224 15.01 -3.60 21.31
C GLY A 224 14.01 -3.35 22.43
N SER A 225 12.73 -3.65 22.15
CA SER A 225 11.67 -3.68 23.15
C SER A 225 11.51 -5.10 23.63
N GLU A 226 11.93 -5.38 24.87
CA GLU A 226 11.83 -6.70 25.50
C GLU A 226 10.45 -7.38 25.33
N PRO A 227 9.30 -6.72 25.62
CA PRO A 227 7.99 -7.37 25.45
C PRO A 227 7.67 -7.71 23.99
N GLU A 228 8.11 -6.89 23.03
CA GLU A 228 7.86 -7.15 21.60
C GLU A 228 8.79 -8.26 21.07
N LEU A 229 10.04 -8.31 21.54
CA LEU A 229 10.97 -9.40 21.23
C LEU A 229 10.48 -10.73 21.82
N ALA A 230 10.01 -10.74 23.08
CA ALA A 230 9.42 -11.91 23.70
C ALA A 230 8.20 -12.41 22.92
N ARG A 231 7.36 -11.49 22.44
CA ARG A 231 6.22 -11.82 21.58
C ARG A 231 6.65 -12.43 20.25
N VAL A 232 7.66 -11.87 19.58
CA VAL A 232 8.20 -12.43 18.33
C VAL A 232 8.68 -13.86 18.56
N VAL A 233 9.52 -14.09 19.57
CA VAL A 233 10.05 -15.43 19.89
C VAL A 233 8.92 -16.39 20.26
N GLY A 234 7.96 -15.95 21.07
CA GLY A 234 6.80 -16.75 21.45
C GLY A 234 5.96 -17.17 20.24
N ASN A 235 5.70 -16.24 19.30
CA ASN A 235 4.96 -16.54 18.08
C ASN A 235 5.69 -17.55 17.18
N LEU A 236 7.01 -17.42 17.03
CA LEU A 236 7.82 -18.35 16.27
C LEU A 236 7.82 -19.75 16.91
N LEU A 237 8.00 -19.84 18.23
CA LEU A 237 7.97 -21.10 18.96
C LEU A 237 6.60 -21.78 18.90
N LEU A 238 5.51 -21.02 19.07
CA LEU A 238 4.15 -21.56 18.97
C LEU A 238 3.86 -22.09 17.56
N ASN A 239 4.35 -21.42 16.52
CA ASN A 239 4.24 -21.89 15.14
C ASN A 239 5.07 -23.16 14.91
N ALA A 240 6.32 -23.17 15.35
CA ALA A 240 7.19 -24.35 15.24
C ALA A 240 6.58 -25.56 15.94
N ILE A 241 6.12 -25.41 17.19
CA ILE A 241 5.45 -26.46 17.97
C ILE A 241 4.15 -26.91 17.28
N ARG A 242 3.42 -26.01 16.62
CA ARG A 242 2.17 -26.34 15.91
C ARG A 242 2.41 -27.25 14.70
N TYR A 243 3.43 -26.99 13.90
CA TYR A 243 3.63 -27.71 12.64
C TYR A 243 4.61 -28.88 12.73
N THR A 244 5.44 -28.92 13.78
CA THR A 244 6.34 -30.07 14.00
C THR A 244 5.54 -31.34 14.31
N PRO A 245 5.85 -32.48 13.66
CA PRO A 245 5.25 -33.77 14.00
C PRO A 245 5.65 -34.23 15.42
N GLU A 246 4.91 -35.19 15.97
CA GLU A 246 5.25 -35.77 17.29
C GLU A 246 6.66 -36.37 17.26
N ASP A 247 7.37 -36.31 18.39
CA ASP A 247 8.79 -36.69 18.54
C ASP A 247 9.80 -35.85 17.73
N GLY A 248 9.34 -34.80 17.06
CA GLY A 248 10.20 -33.85 16.34
C GLY A 248 10.99 -32.92 17.26
N THR A 249 11.81 -32.06 16.66
CA THR A 249 12.69 -31.13 17.39
C THR A 249 12.52 -29.70 16.88
N VAL A 250 12.43 -28.76 17.81
CA VAL A 250 12.51 -27.31 17.55
C VAL A 250 13.79 -26.80 18.18
N ARG A 251 14.64 -26.16 17.37
CA ARG A 251 15.92 -25.59 17.78
C ARG A 251 15.88 -24.07 17.70
N VAL A 252 16.33 -23.40 18.77
CA VAL A 252 16.51 -21.95 18.83
C VAL A 252 18.00 -21.62 18.90
N GLU A 253 18.45 -20.80 17.97
CA GLU A 253 19.83 -20.31 17.90
C GLU A 253 19.82 -18.80 17.72
N ALA A 254 20.87 -18.14 18.17
CA ALA A 254 21.10 -16.74 17.87
C ALA A 254 22.60 -16.50 17.71
N GLY A 255 22.94 -15.42 17.03
CA GLY A 255 24.32 -15.02 16.84
C GLY A 255 24.44 -13.59 16.37
N ARG A 256 25.67 -13.16 16.14
CA ARG A 256 25.99 -11.86 15.56
C ARG A 256 26.77 -12.05 14.28
N GLU A 257 26.32 -11.41 13.22
CA GLU A 257 27.03 -11.32 11.96
C GLU A 257 27.28 -9.85 11.63
N SER A 258 28.56 -9.46 11.64
CA SER A 258 29.00 -8.07 11.47
C SER A 258 28.28 -7.11 12.44
N ASP A 259 27.45 -6.22 11.91
CA ASP A 259 26.72 -5.21 12.68
C ASP A 259 25.26 -5.62 13.00
N THR A 260 24.88 -6.86 12.68
CA THR A 260 23.53 -7.37 12.88
C THR A 260 23.52 -8.58 13.81
N ALA A 261 22.51 -8.66 14.68
CA ALA A 261 22.20 -9.87 15.42
C ALA A 261 21.10 -10.63 14.70
N TRP A 262 21.16 -11.96 14.76
CA TRP A 262 20.15 -12.85 14.20
C TRP A 262 19.64 -13.80 15.28
N LEU A 263 18.38 -14.23 15.12
CA LEU A 263 17.73 -15.27 15.90
C LEU A 263 17.01 -16.19 14.92
N ALA A 264 17.20 -17.49 15.07
CA ALA A 264 16.59 -18.51 14.23
C ALA A 264 15.81 -19.51 15.11
N VAL A 265 14.59 -19.82 14.68
CA VAL A 265 13.80 -20.93 15.20
C VAL A 265 13.64 -21.93 14.06
N ALA A 266 14.33 -23.06 14.16
CA ALA A 266 14.33 -24.13 13.15
C ALA A 266 13.54 -25.32 13.68
N ASP A 267 12.71 -25.91 12.83
CA ASP A 267 11.86 -27.03 13.21
C ASP A 267 11.89 -28.15 12.15
N THR A 268 11.36 -29.32 12.50
CA THR A 268 11.38 -30.51 11.63
C THR A 268 10.04 -30.79 10.93
N CYS A 269 9.24 -29.76 10.61
CA CYS A 269 7.90 -29.91 10.00
C CYS A 269 7.88 -30.35 8.54
N GLY A 270 9.03 -30.44 7.87
CA GLY A 270 9.10 -30.78 6.43
C GLY A 270 9.07 -29.57 5.49
N GLY A 271 9.01 -28.34 6.03
CA GLY A 271 9.15 -27.09 5.29
C GLY A 271 7.86 -26.51 4.74
N ILE A 272 7.98 -25.37 4.06
CA ILE A 272 6.88 -24.62 3.45
C ILE A 272 6.99 -24.77 1.92
N PRO A 273 5.90 -25.08 1.19
CA PRO A 273 5.93 -25.16 -0.28
C PRO A 273 6.46 -23.86 -0.92
N GLU A 274 7.28 -23.97 -1.97
CA GLU A 274 7.89 -22.80 -2.64
C GLU A 274 6.86 -21.79 -3.15
N SER A 275 5.68 -22.25 -3.57
CA SER A 275 4.58 -21.40 -4.03
C SER A 275 4.00 -20.51 -2.94
N ASP A 276 4.17 -20.88 -1.67
CA ASP A 276 3.61 -20.18 -0.52
C ASP A 276 4.64 -19.24 0.15
N LEU A 277 5.94 -19.41 -0.13
CA LEU A 277 6.99 -18.53 0.40
C LEU A 277 6.80 -17.03 0.09
N PRO A 278 6.33 -16.60 -1.10
CA PRO A 278 6.10 -15.18 -1.38
C PRO A 278 4.95 -14.54 -0.60
N ARG A 279 4.19 -15.33 0.17
CA ARG A 279 3.01 -14.90 0.93
C ARG A 279 3.25 -14.81 2.44
N LEU A 280 4.46 -15.15 2.89
CA LEU A 280 4.89 -15.04 4.30
C LEU A 280 5.25 -13.60 4.69
#